data_AF-A0A382Q7C6-F1
#
_entry.id   AF-A0A382Q7C6-F1
#
_cell.length_a   1.000
_cell.length_b   1.000
_cell.length_c   1.000
_cell.angle_alpha   90.00
_cell.angle_beta   90.00
_cell.angle_gamma   90.00
#
_symmetry.space_group_name_H-M   'P 1'
#
loop_
_entity.id
_entity.type
_entity.pdbx_description
1 polymer ?
#
loop_
_entity_poly.entity_id
_entity_poly.type
_entity_poly.pdbx_seq_one_letter_code
_entity_poly.pdbx_strand_id
1 'polypeptide(L)' 'MNKRTEFSRRSFLIAGATSVATALPVLGQNEKQKDVTDEPIIDVHQHTNYLFRSDKKLVAHQRIMGVTTTLLLPAGSA' A
#
# COMPACT_ATOMS: atom_id res chain seq x y z
N MET A 1 16.86 -28.87 -45.12
CA MET A 1 17.44 -29.15 -43.78
C MET A 1 16.79 -28.20 -42.78
N ASN A 2 15.72 -28.62 -42.09
CA ASN A 2 15.03 -27.75 -41.12
C ASN A 2 15.81 -27.74 -39.80
N LYS A 3 16.45 -26.62 -39.46
CA LYS A 3 17.01 -26.41 -38.12
C LYS A 3 15.84 -26.09 -37.18
N ARG A 4 15.41 -27.07 -36.37
CA ARG A 4 14.55 -26.77 -35.22
C ARG A 4 15.38 -25.99 -34.21
N THR A 5 14.95 -24.78 -33.88
CA THR A 5 15.51 -24.01 -32.77
C THR A 5 15.04 -24.65 -31.47
N GLU A 6 15.80 -25.62 -30.98
CA GLU A 6 15.60 -26.23 -29.67
C GLU A 6 15.88 -25.15 -28.61
N PHE A 7 14.86 -24.74 -27.86
CA PHE A 7 15.02 -23.81 -26.74
C PHE A 7 15.92 -24.47 -25.68
N SER A 8 17.17 -24.02 -25.61
CA SER A 8 18.12 -24.50 -24.59
C SER A 8 17.88 -23.80 -23.25
N ARG A 9 18.11 -24.55 -22.16
CA ARG A 9 18.13 -24.00 -20.78
C ARG A 9 19.06 -22.78 -20.67
N ARG A 10 20.18 -22.79 -21.42
CA ARG A 10 21.12 -21.67 -21.44
C ARG A 10 20.52 -20.44 -22.10
N SER A 11 19.77 -20.60 -23.19
CA SER A 11 19.06 -19.50 -23.85
C SER A 11 17.95 -18.93 -22.96
N PHE A 12 17.26 -19.79 -22.20
CA PHE A 12 16.26 -19.35 -21.22
C PHE A 12 16.89 -18.53 -20.08
N LEU A 13 18.01 -18.99 -19.50
CA LEU A 13 18.71 -18.28 -18.44
C LEU A 13 19.28 -16.93 -18.91
N ILE A 14 19.84 -16.88 -20.12
CA ILE A 14 20.31 -15.63 -20.72
C ILE A 14 19.15 -14.66 -20.96
N ALA A 15 18.04 -15.14 -21.52
CA ALA A 15 16.86 -14.30 -21.74
C ALA A 15 16.30 -13.75 -20.42
N GLY A 16 16.20 -14.58 -19.37
CA GLY A 16 15.74 -14.15 -18.04
C GLY A 16 16.67 -13.17 -17.33
N ALA A 17 17.99 -13.37 -17.41
CA ALA A 17 18.96 -12.44 -16.81
C ALA A 17 18.92 -11.05 -17.47
N THR A 18 18.71 -11.02 -18.80
CA THR A 18 18.66 -9.76 -19.56
C THR A 18 17.42 -8.94 -19.22
N SER A 19 16.26 -9.58 -19.03
CA SER A 19 15.00 -8.89 -18.67
C SER A 19 15.01 -8.31 -17.25
N VAL A 20 15.69 -8.95 -16.30
CA VAL A 20 15.87 -8.39 -14.94
C VAL A 20 16.76 -7.14 -14.97
N ALA A 21 17.86 -7.16 -15.74
CA ALA A 21 18.78 -6.03 -15.83
C ALA A 21 18.12 -4.75 -16.40
N THR A 22 17.18 -4.90 -17.33
CA THR A 22 16.41 -3.78 -17.90
C THR A 22 15.28 -3.27 -17.00
N ALA A 23 14.78 -4.10 -16.08
CA ALA A 23 13.70 -3.72 -15.16
C ALA A 23 14.19 -3.02 -13.88
N LEU A 24 15.47 -3.19 -13.51
CA LEU A 24 16.09 -2.53 -12.35
C LEU A 24 15.91 -1.00 -12.32
N PRO A 25 16.13 -0.24 -13.40
CA PRO A 25 15.91 1.20 -13.38
C PRO A 25 14.44 1.60 -13.34
N VAL A 26 13.47 0.69 -13.51
CA VAL A 26 12.02 0.96 -13.36
C VAL A 26 11.53 0.57 -11.96
N LEU A 27 12.03 -0.55 -11.42
CA LEU A 27 11.72 -1.02 -10.07
C LEU A 27 12.48 -0.23 -8.99
N GLY A 28 13.63 0.36 -9.33
CA GLY A 28 14.45 1.17 -8.43
C GLY A 28 14.01 2.64 -8.31
N GLN A 29 13.00 3.08 -9.08
CA GLN A 29 12.43 4.42 -8.92
C GLN A 29 11.20 4.38 -8.03
N ASN A 30 11.33 4.10 -6.73
CA ASN A 30 10.28 4.53 -5.80
C ASN A 30 10.64 4.55 -4.33
N GLU A 31 11.87 4.92 -3.99
CA GLU A 31 12.15 5.33 -2.61
C GLU A 31 12.94 6.63 -2.69
N LYS A 32 12.32 7.70 -3.21
CA LYS A 32 12.65 9.01 -2.64
C LYS A 32 12.32 8.82 -1.17
N GLN A 33 13.35 8.66 -0.35
CA GLN A 33 13.25 8.58 1.10
C GLN A 33 12.35 9.73 1.53
N LYS A 34 11.07 9.41 1.68
CA LYS A 34 10.07 10.33 2.13
C LYS A 34 10.52 10.58 3.54
N ASP A 35 10.91 11.82 3.79
CA ASP A 35 11.22 12.28 5.13
C ASP A 35 10.15 11.69 6.04
N VAL A 36 10.52 11.12 7.19
CA VAL A 36 9.58 10.50 8.15
C VAL A 36 8.77 11.61 8.83
N THR A 37 8.32 12.60 8.06
CA THR A 37 7.28 13.54 8.42
C THR A 37 6.00 12.73 8.42
N ASP A 38 5.57 12.39 9.65
CA ASP A 38 4.30 11.78 10.05
C ASP A 38 3.43 11.34 8.86
N GLU A 39 3.58 10.07 8.47
CA GLU A 39 2.65 9.48 7.54
C GLU A 39 1.23 9.58 8.13
N PRO A 40 0.24 10.02 7.33
CA PRO A 40 -1.09 10.26 7.85
C PRO A 40 -1.70 8.95 8.35
N ILE A 41 -2.14 8.93 9.61
CA ILE A 41 -2.91 7.82 10.15
C ILE A 41 -4.37 7.98 9.71
N ILE A 42 -4.89 6.99 8.98
CA ILE A 42 -6.25 6.95 8.44
C ILE A 42 -7.05 5.87 9.17
N ASP A 43 -8.08 6.28 9.91
CA ASP A 43 -9.08 5.36 10.47
C ASP A 43 -10.13 5.05 9.38
N VAL A 44 -10.12 3.82 8.87
CA VAL A 44 -10.98 3.39 7.76
C VAL A 44 -12.34 2.83 8.21
N HIS A 45 -12.59 2.72 9.52
CA HIS A 45 -13.83 2.12 10.02
C HIS A 45 -14.22 2.73 11.36
N GLN A 46 -15.02 3.80 11.30
CA GLN A 46 -15.57 4.42 12.50
C GLN A 46 -17.08 4.62 12.41
N HIS A 47 -17.75 4.48 13.55
CA HIS A 47 -19.18 4.76 13.70
C HIS A 47 -19.38 5.82 14.79
N THR A 48 -20.19 6.83 14.52
CA THR A 48 -20.67 7.73 15.58
C THR A 48 -21.61 6.96 16.51
N ASN A 49 -21.61 7.28 17.81
CA ASN A 49 -22.49 6.68 18.83
C ASN A 49 -22.27 5.19 19.16
N TYR A 50 -21.16 4.57 18.74
CA TYR A 50 -20.80 3.24 19.22
C TYR A 50 -20.69 3.25 20.76
N LEU A 51 -21.47 2.38 21.43
CA LEU A 51 -21.51 2.24 22.90
C LEU A 51 -21.78 3.55 23.67
N PHE A 52 -22.66 4.43 23.18
CA PHE A 52 -23.00 5.70 23.83
C PHE A 52 -21.82 6.67 23.99
N ARG A 53 -20.74 6.51 23.21
CA ARG A 53 -19.63 7.46 23.16
C ARG A 53 -20.10 8.75 22.48
N SER A 54 -19.88 9.90 23.14
CA SER A 54 -20.15 11.20 22.52
C SER A 54 -19.12 11.54 21.44
N ASP A 55 -19.53 12.31 20.44
CA ASP A 55 -18.67 12.76 19.35
C ASP A 55 -17.43 13.50 19.84
N LYS A 56 -17.56 14.29 20.91
CA LYS A 56 -16.42 14.99 21.54
C LYS A 56 -15.36 14.02 22.06
N LYS A 57 -15.78 12.91 22.67
CA LYS A 57 -14.86 11.86 23.14
C LYS A 57 -14.22 11.12 21.97
N LEU A 58 -14.97 10.88 20.89
CA LEU A 58 -14.45 10.28 19.66
C LEU A 58 -13.35 11.16 19.05
N VAL A 59 -13.62 12.44 18.82
CA VAL A 59 -12.64 13.39 18.23
C VAL A 59 -11.39 13.53 19.09
N ALA A 60 -11.56 13.62 20.43
CA ALA A 60 -10.42 13.70 21.34
C ALA A 60 -9.54 12.45 21.26
N HIS A 61 -10.15 11.27 21.20
CA HIS A 61 -9.44 10.01 21.06
C HIS A 61 -8.67 9.93 19.73
N GLN A 62 -9.29 10.28 18.61
CA GLN A 62 -8.67 10.29 17.29
C GLN A 62 -7.42 11.19 17.25
N ARG A 63 -7.51 12.39 17.83
CA ARG A 63 -6.38 13.34 17.92
C ARG A 63 -5.23 12.82 18.76
N ILE A 64 -5.52 12.19 19.91
CA ILE A 64 -4.48 11.59 20.77
C ILE A 64 -3.74 10.47 20.03
N MET A 65 -4.45 9.73 19.18
CA MET A 65 -3.89 8.64 18.36
C MET A 65 -3.14 9.12 17.12
N GLY A 66 -3.08 10.43 16.85
CA GLY A 66 -2.47 10.98 15.63
C GLY A 66 -3.28 10.74 14.36
N VAL A 67 -4.57 10.36 14.48
CA VAL A 67 -5.44 10.16 13.32
C VAL A 67 -5.72 11.49 12.64
N THR A 68 -5.37 11.56 11.37
CA THR A 68 -5.53 12.76 10.52
C THR A 68 -6.83 12.71 9.72
N THR A 69 -7.30 11.51 9.41
CA THR A 69 -8.50 11.28 8.60
C THR A 69 -9.29 10.10 9.18
N THR A 70 -10.60 10.27 9.34
CA THR A 70 -11.51 9.21 9.78
C THR A 70 -12.63 9.05 8.76
N LEU A 71 -12.81 7.84 8.24
CA LEU A 71 -13.94 7.47 7.41
C LEU A 71 -15.09 7.02 8.30
N LEU A 72 -16.10 7.89 8.42
CA LEU A 72 -17.34 7.56 9.13
C LEU A 72 -18.21 6.67 8.24
N LEU A 73 -18.57 5.51 8.78
CA LEU A 73 -19.50 4.58 8.17
C LEU A 73 -20.90 4.78 8.79
N PRO A 74 -21.97 4.39 8.06
CA PRO A 74 -23.31 4.44 8.59
C PRO A 74 -23.42 3.53 9.83
N ALA A 75 -23.70 4.13 10.99
CA ALA A 75 -24.15 3.38 12.15
C ALA A 75 -25.63 3.04 11.92
N GLY A 76 -26.00 1.76 12.05
CA GLY A 76 -27.41 1.38 12.09
C GLY A 76 -28.13 2.19 13.18
N SER A 77 -29.33 2.67 12.88
CA SER A 77 -30.16 3.36 13.87
C SER A 77 -30.53 2.38 15.00
N ALA A 78 -30.45 2.84 16.25
CA ALA A 78 -31.16 2.20 17.36
C ALA A 78 -32.68 2.42 17.23
#